data_AF-A0A8H5EZ14-F1
#
_entry.id   AF-A0A8H5EZ14-F1
#
_cell.length_a   1.000
_cell.length_b   1.000
_cell.length_c   1.000
_cell.angle_alpha   90.00
_cell.angle_beta   90.00
_cell.angle_gamma   90.00
#
_symmetry.space_group_name_H-M   'P 1'
#
loop_
_entity.id
_entity.type
_entity.pdbx_description
1 polymer ?
#
loop_
_entity_poly.entity_id
_entity_poly.type
_entity_poly.pdbx_seq_one_letter_code
_entity_poly.pdbx_strand_id
1 'polypeptide(L)'
;MHLGNTAVLAQHAPHVDGNGVRQLLQDAEGYGWLDSALESIWGFLSAVAATLASWFAWLGPPIAWTFHVLYIVVAFVQSHPFSFHILGWTIFFGPIILLLPALLLLEMFILMLFYSTFLLHGFHTGMCNFFLRDLSKSLETRFEILKDRFIDWRESLFATVEIWTSYVNRWTTDYPALLVLRVLAGAMSSYLLVGIWISWSSTGML
;
A
#
# COMPACT_ATOMS: atom_id res chain seq x y z
N MET A 1 -31.13 21.96 -41.18
CA MET A 1 -30.08 22.95 -40.88
C MET A 1 -30.55 23.77 -39.67
N HIS A 2 -30.12 23.41 -38.48
CA HIS A 2 -30.38 24.16 -37.25
C HIS A 2 -29.02 24.45 -36.60
N LEU A 3 -28.51 25.66 -36.83
CA LEU A 3 -27.42 26.26 -36.07
C LEU A 3 -28.09 27.11 -34.98
N GLY A 4 -28.08 26.62 -33.74
CA GLY A 4 -28.61 27.36 -32.60
C GLY A 4 -28.26 26.64 -31.30
N ASN A 5 -27.64 27.39 -30.38
CA ASN A 5 -27.42 27.07 -28.96
C ASN A 5 -26.05 26.52 -28.52
N THR A 6 -24.93 27.03 -29.06
CA THR A 6 -23.61 26.89 -28.42
C THR A 6 -23.12 28.15 -27.70
N ALA A 7 -23.87 29.26 -27.72
CA ALA A 7 -23.41 30.56 -27.21
C ALA A 7 -23.74 30.86 -25.74
N VAL A 8 -24.48 30.01 -25.01
CA VAL A 8 -24.99 30.35 -23.66
C VAL A 8 -24.19 29.70 -22.52
N LEU A 9 -23.24 28.80 -22.79
CA LEU A 9 -22.48 28.11 -21.73
C LEU A 9 -21.11 28.71 -21.40
N ALA A 10 -20.75 29.87 -21.95
CA ALA A 10 -19.45 30.51 -21.71
C ALA A 10 -19.45 31.58 -20.58
N GLN A 11 -20.57 31.79 -19.87
CA GLN A 11 -20.72 32.93 -18.95
C GLN A 11 -20.70 32.59 -17.44
N HIS A 12 -20.43 31.35 -17.04
CA HIS A 12 -20.26 30.97 -15.62
C HIS A 12 -18.95 30.20 -15.40
N ALA A 13 -17.85 30.72 -15.93
CA ALA A 13 -16.56 30.42 -15.32
C ALA A 13 -16.51 31.20 -14.00
N PRO A 14 -16.35 30.55 -12.83
CA PRO A 14 -16.17 31.27 -11.58
C PRO A 14 -14.98 32.20 -11.76
N HIS A 15 -15.18 33.48 -11.48
CA HIS A 15 -14.14 34.49 -11.49
C HIS A 15 -13.16 34.09 -10.38
N VAL A 16 -12.12 33.33 -10.74
CA VAL A 16 -11.04 32.95 -9.82
C VAL A 16 -10.31 34.24 -9.49
N ASP A 17 -10.66 34.83 -8.35
CA ASP A 17 -9.98 35.98 -7.80
C ASP A 17 -8.49 35.64 -7.68
N GLY A 18 -7.62 36.43 -8.30
CA GLY A 18 -6.18 36.23 -8.26
C GLY A 18 -5.61 36.25 -6.84
N ASN A 19 -6.39 36.77 -5.89
CA ASN A 19 -6.09 36.71 -4.47
C ASN A 19 -6.23 35.30 -3.89
N GLY A 20 -7.15 34.46 -4.37
CA GLY A 20 -7.35 33.09 -3.88
C GLY A 20 -6.21 32.15 -4.26
N VAL A 21 -5.61 32.32 -5.45
CA VAL A 21 -4.41 31.58 -5.86
C VAL A 21 -3.17 32.04 -5.08
N ARG A 22 -3.07 33.35 -4.77
CA ARG A 22 -2.04 33.87 -3.87
C ARG A 22 -2.19 33.37 -2.44
N GLN A 23 -3.41 33.20 -1.96
CA GLN A 23 -3.70 32.70 -0.62
C GLN A 23 -3.41 31.19 -0.51
N LEU A 24 -3.71 30.41 -1.56
CA LEU A 24 -3.30 29.00 -1.66
C LEU A 24 -1.77 28.82 -1.78
N LEU A 25 -1.07 29.77 -2.42
CA LEU A 25 0.40 29.78 -2.48
C LEU A 25 1.02 30.24 -1.15
N GLN A 26 0.38 31.15 -0.41
CA GLN A 26 0.81 31.55 0.94
C GLN A 26 0.54 30.46 2.00
N ASP A 27 -0.53 29.67 1.85
CA ASP A 27 -0.73 28.48 2.67
C ASP A 27 0.28 27.36 2.31
N ALA A 28 0.78 27.33 1.06
CA ALA A 28 1.91 26.49 0.66
C ALA A 28 3.28 27.01 1.15
N GLU A 29 3.43 28.30 1.47
CA GLU A 29 4.60 28.82 2.22
C GLU A 29 4.56 28.43 3.71
N GLY A 30 3.43 27.87 4.17
CA GLY A 30 3.23 27.33 5.52
C GLY A 30 4.00 26.04 5.83
N TYR A 31 4.82 25.51 4.93
CA TYR A 31 5.65 24.31 5.17
C TYR A 31 6.99 24.58 5.84
N GLY A 32 7.29 25.81 6.28
CA GLY A 32 8.53 26.11 7.01
C GLY A 32 8.73 25.26 8.27
N TRP A 33 7.65 24.82 8.91
CA TRP A 33 7.72 23.86 10.02
C TRP A 33 8.13 22.45 9.57
N LEU A 34 7.77 22.05 8.35
CA LEU A 34 8.07 20.75 7.76
C LEU A 34 9.54 20.69 7.32
N ASP A 35 10.05 21.77 6.73
CA ASP A 35 11.49 21.90 6.44
C ASP A 35 12.33 21.89 7.72
N SER A 36 11.88 22.63 8.75
CA SER A 36 12.53 22.62 10.07
C SER A 36 12.47 21.24 10.73
N ALA A 37 11.36 20.53 10.59
CA ALA A 37 11.21 19.17 11.12
C ALA A 37 12.12 18.18 10.37
N LEU A 38 12.19 18.26 9.04
CA LEU A 38 13.06 17.42 8.22
C LEU A 38 14.54 17.68 8.51
N GLU A 39 14.94 18.94 8.66
CA GLU A 39 16.31 19.31 9.01
C GLU A 39 16.67 18.81 10.42
N SER A 40 15.75 18.92 11.37
CA SER A 40 15.96 18.40 12.73
C SER A 40 16.02 16.87 12.77
N ILE A 41 15.19 16.18 11.98
CA ILE A 41 15.22 14.72 11.83
C ILE A 41 16.54 14.30 11.16
N TRP A 42 16.98 15.00 10.12
CA TRP A 42 18.21 14.71 9.43
C TRP A 42 19.45 14.97 10.29
N GLY A 43 19.45 16.06 11.06
CA GLY A 43 20.48 16.36 12.06
C GLY A 43 20.56 15.28 13.13
N PHE A 44 19.41 14.79 13.62
CA PHE A 44 19.37 13.67 14.56
C PHE A 44 19.89 12.37 13.95
N LEU A 45 19.44 12.01 12.74
CA LEU A 45 19.86 10.79 12.05
C LEU A 45 21.37 10.81 11.73
N SER A 46 21.90 11.94 11.28
CA SER A 46 23.33 12.10 11.01
C SER A 46 24.17 12.06 12.30
N ALA A 47 23.69 12.64 13.40
CA ALA A 47 24.36 12.54 14.71
C ALA A 47 24.35 11.10 15.26
N VAL A 48 23.23 10.38 15.11
CA VAL A 48 23.12 8.96 15.47
C VAL A 48 24.04 8.11 14.61
N ALA A 49 24.07 8.34 13.29
CA ALA A 49 24.94 7.64 12.37
C ALA A 49 26.42 7.92 12.65
N ALA A 50 26.80 9.17 12.95
CA ALA A 50 28.16 9.54 13.34
C ALA A 50 28.56 8.92 14.68
N THR A 51 27.63 8.87 15.65
CA THR A 51 27.85 8.22 16.95
C THR A 51 28.04 6.71 16.77
N LEU A 52 27.19 6.05 15.98
CA LEU A 52 27.32 4.64 15.63
C LEU A 52 28.64 4.38 14.88
N ALA A 53 29.00 5.21 13.90
CA ALA A 53 30.26 5.10 13.17
C ALA A 53 31.47 5.29 14.08
N SER A 54 31.43 6.23 15.03
CA SER A 54 32.49 6.43 16.03
C SER A 54 32.59 5.26 17.01
N TRP A 55 31.47 4.67 17.41
CA TRP A 55 31.44 3.41 18.17
C TRP A 55 32.05 2.25 17.37
N PHE A 56 31.68 2.08 16.10
CA PHE A 56 32.29 1.08 15.22
C PHE A 56 33.77 1.35 14.92
N ALA A 57 34.21 2.60 14.91
CA ALA A 57 35.62 2.97 14.70
C ALA A 57 36.48 2.76 15.96
N TRP A 58 35.91 2.97 17.15
CA TRP A 58 36.63 2.87 18.44
C TRP A 58 36.60 1.46 19.03
N LEU A 59 35.51 0.71 18.81
CA LEU A 59 35.31 -0.65 19.30
C LEU A 59 35.37 -1.72 18.21
N GLY A 60 35.83 -1.37 16.99
CA GLY A 60 35.86 -2.21 15.79
C GLY A 60 35.70 -3.67 16.14
N PRO A 61 34.48 -4.24 16.02
CA PRO A 61 34.17 -5.51 16.65
C PRO A 61 35.23 -6.50 16.20
N PRO A 62 35.91 -7.21 17.12
CA PRO A 62 36.85 -8.23 16.69
C PRO A 62 36.11 -9.10 15.67
N ILE A 63 36.77 -9.49 14.58
CA ILE A 63 36.12 -10.16 13.43
C ILE A 63 35.10 -11.24 13.87
N ALA A 64 35.39 -11.94 14.98
CA ALA A 64 34.48 -12.84 15.70
C ALA A 64 33.08 -12.26 16.01
N TRP A 65 32.95 -11.03 16.47
CA TRP A 65 31.68 -10.35 16.74
C TRP A 65 30.90 -10.04 15.46
N THR A 66 31.58 -9.76 14.34
CA THR A 66 30.89 -9.59 13.05
C THR A 66 30.23 -10.88 12.60
N PHE A 67 30.93 -12.01 12.75
CA PHE A 67 30.35 -13.33 12.52
C PHE A 67 29.21 -13.65 13.50
N HIS A 68 29.33 -13.23 14.77
CA HIS A 68 28.29 -13.44 15.77
C HIS A 68 27.01 -12.65 15.46
N VAL A 69 27.14 -11.37 15.08
CA VAL A 69 26.00 -10.54 14.65
C VAL A 69 25.37 -11.11 13.38
N LEU A 70 26.18 -11.51 12.40
CA LEU A 70 25.67 -12.13 11.18
C LEU A 70 24.89 -13.42 11.49
N TYR A 71 25.42 -14.26 12.39
CA TYR A 71 24.74 -15.47 12.86
C TYR A 71 23.38 -15.14 13.51
N ILE A 72 23.34 -14.16 14.43
CA ILE A 72 22.10 -13.73 15.08
C ILE A 72 21.09 -13.22 14.06
N VAL A 73 21.53 -12.40 13.09
CA VAL A 73 20.65 -11.85 12.05
C VAL A 73 20.09 -12.98 11.18
N VAL A 74 20.92 -13.94 10.76
CA VAL A 74 20.47 -15.09 9.98
C VAL A 74 19.46 -15.94 10.77
N ALA A 75 19.74 -16.24 12.03
CA ALA A 75 18.82 -16.97 12.89
C ALA A 75 17.49 -16.22 13.12
N PHE A 76 17.54 -14.89 13.24
CA PHE A 76 16.36 -14.05 13.35
C PHE A 76 15.51 -14.06 12.07
N VAL A 77 16.15 -14.00 10.90
CA VAL A 77 15.46 -14.11 9.61
C VAL A 77 14.84 -15.50 9.43
N GLN A 78 15.56 -16.55 9.81
CA GLN A 78 15.08 -17.93 9.73
C GLN A 78 13.91 -18.24 10.68
N SER A 79 13.83 -17.56 11.83
CA SER A 79 12.70 -17.69 12.76
C SER A 79 11.45 -16.94 12.29
N HIS A 80 11.60 -15.93 11.42
CA HIS A 80 10.48 -15.13 10.90
C HIS A 80 10.50 -15.00 9.38
N PRO A 81 10.58 -16.12 8.62
CA PRO A 81 10.89 -16.07 7.20
C PRO A 81 9.77 -15.40 6.39
N PHE A 82 8.52 -15.50 6.84
CA PHE A 82 7.36 -14.87 6.19
C PHE A 82 7.43 -13.35 6.20
N SER A 83 7.74 -12.74 7.35
CA SER A 83 7.82 -11.28 7.48
C SER A 83 8.92 -10.69 6.57
N PHE A 84 10.10 -11.32 6.57
CA PHE A 84 11.21 -10.90 5.73
C PHE A 84 10.98 -11.19 4.24
N HIS A 85 10.30 -12.30 3.92
CA HIS A 85 9.89 -12.61 2.56
C HIS A 85 8.97 -11.52 2.00
N ILE A 86 7.90 -11.18 2.74
CA ILE A 86 6.95 -10.12 2.37
C ILE A 86 7.65 -8.77 2.25
N LEU A 87 8.54 -8.43 3.19
CA LEU A 87 9.31 -7.19 3.16
C LEU A 87 10.17 -7.10 1.89
N GLY A 88 10.99 -8.11 1.60
CA GLY A 88 11.87 -8.07 0.43
C GLY A 88 11.10 -8.14 -0.89
N TRP A 89 9.94 -8.81 -0.94
CA TRP A 89 9.04 -8.74 -2.11
C TRP A 89 8.36 -7.38 -2.24
N THR A 90 8.05 -6.70 -1.14
CA THR A 90 7.53 -5.32 -1.18
C THR A 90 8.59 -4.35 -1.68
N ILE A 91 9.87 -4.56 -1.33
CA ILE A 91 10.97 -3.78 -1.89
C ILE A 91 11.14 -4.09 -3.39
N PHE A 92 11.09 -5.37 -3.78
CA PHE A 92 11.31 -5.80 -5.15
C PHE A 92 10.16 -5.46 -6.11
N PHE A 93 8.93 -5.84 -5.80
CA PHE A 93 7.77 -5.56 -6.65
C PHE A 93 7.15 -4.18 -6.38
N GLY A 94 7.47 -3.57 -5.25
CA GLY A 94 6.79 -2.36 -4.79
C GLY A 94 5.49 -2.69 -4.05
N PRO A 95 4.62 -1.68 -3.85
CA PRO A 95 3.35 -1.84 -3.13
C PRO A 95 2.34 -2.73 -3.87
N ILE A 96 2.58 -3.08 -5.15
CA ILE A 96 1.73 -3.97 -5.94
C ILE A 96 1.54 -5.34 -5.26
N ILE A 97 2.57 -5.84 -4.57
CA ILE A 97 2.48 -7.18 -3.94
C ILE A 97 1.40 -7.26 -2.86
N LEU A 98 1.09 -6.13 -2.19
CA LEU A 98 0.03 -6.06 -1.19
C LEU A 98 -1.35 -5.91 -1.82
N LEU A 99 -1.42 -5.40 -3.05
CA LEU A 99 -2.69 -5.15 -3.72
C LEU A 99 -3.38 -6.46 -4.13
N LEU A 100 -2.62 -7.47 -4.57
CA LEU A 100 -3.17 -8.75 -5.01
C LEU A 100 -3.94 -9.49 -3.89
N PRO A 101 -3.38 -9.71 -2.68
CA PRO A 101 -4.14 -10.30 -1.58
C PRO A 101 -5.25 -9.38 -1.06
N ALA A 102 -5.08 -8.06 -1.11
CA ALA A 102 -6.14 -7.12 -0.72
C ALA A 102 -7.34 -7.18 -1.67
N LEU A 103 -7.11 -7.32 -2.98
CA LEU A 103 -8.17 -7.50 -3.97
C LEU A 103 -8.94 -8.80 -3.73
N LEU A 104 -8.21 -9.88 -3.43
CA LEU A 104 -8.81 -11.18 -3.15
C LEU A 104 -9.64 -11.15 -1.86
N LEU A 105 -9.14 -10.49 -0.80
CA LEU A 105 -9.90 -10.28 0.43
C LEU A 105 -11.16 -9.44 0.20
N LEU A 106 -11.07 -8.41 -0.65
CA LEU A 106 -12.22 -7.59 -1.02
C LEU A 106 -13.27 -8.42 -1.76
N GLU A 107 -12.87 -9.25 -2.72
CA GLU A 107 -13.78 -10.14 -3.46
C GLU A 107 -14.44 -11.17 -2.53
N MET A 108 -13.67 -11.78 -1.63
CA MET A 108 -14.19 -12.68 -0.60
C MET A 108 -15.19 -11.97 0.34
N PHE A 109 -14.92 -10.71 0.70
CA PHE A 109 -15.81 -9.92 1.52
C PHE A 109 -17.14 -9.62 0.81
N ILE A 110 -17.10 -9.28 -0.48
CA ILE A 110 -18.30 -9.07 -1.31
C ILE A 110 -19.12 -10.36 -1.37
N LEU A 111 -18.48 -11.50 -1.61
CA LEU A 111 -19.15 -12.81 -1.61
C LEU A 111 -19.79 -13.11 -0.25
N MET A 112 -19.09 -12.87 0.85
CA MET A 112 -19.64 -13.04 2.20
C MET A 112 -20.86 -12.15 2.45
N LEU A 113 -20.81 -10.87 2.06
CA LEU A 113 -21.96 -9.97 2.18
C LEU A 113 -23.16 -10.44 1.34
N PHE A 114 -22.89 -10.90 0.12
CA PHE A 114 -23.90 -11.46 -0.76
C PHE A 114 -24.58 -12.68 -0.12
N TYR A 115 -23.81 -13.68 0.31
CA TYR A 115 -24.37 -14.88 0.94
C TYR A 115 -25.04 -14.61 2.29
N SER A 116 -24.53 -13.67 3.09
CA SER A 116 -25.14 -13.25 4.36
C SER A 116 -26.54 -12.68 4.14
N THR A 117 -26.73 -11.96 3.03
CA THR A 117 -28.03 -11.40 2.65
C THR A 117 -29.05 -12.50 2.36
N PHE A 118 -28.66 -13.60 1.70
CA PHE A 118 -29.54 -14.76 1.49
C PHE A 118 -29.86 -15.49 2.79
N LEU A 119 -28.89 -15.67 3.69
CA LEU A 119 -29.12 -16.35 4.97
C LEU A 119 -30.12 -15.57 5.84
N LEU A 120 -29.97 -14.26 5.92
CA LEU A 120 -30.88 -13.39 6.67
C LEU A 120 -32.29 -13.37 6.07
N HIS A 121 -32.43 -13.50 4.75
CA HIS A 121 -33.73 -13.58 4.09
C HIS A 121 -34.36 -14.97 4.11
N GLY A 122 -33.57 -16.04 4.07
CA GLY A 122 -34.02 -17.42 4.24
C GLY A 122 -34.81 -17.64 5.52
N PHE A 123 -34.43 -16.92 6.59
CA PHE A 123 -35.15 -16.89 7.87
C PHE A 123 -36.53 -16.22 7.80
N HIS A 124 -36.78 -15.34 6.82
CA HIS A 124 -38.03 -14.58 6.72
C HIS A 124 -39.05 -15.21 5.74
N THR A 125 -38.59 -16.11 4.87
CA THR A 125 -39.36 -16.76 3.78
C THR A 125 -40.53 -17.65 4.24
N GLY A 126 -40.66 -17.95 5.53
CA GLY A 126 -41.81 -18.70 6.05
C GLY A 126 -43.16 -17.98 5.99
N MET A 127 -43.21 -16.66 5.74
CA MET A 127 -44.45 -15.87 5.90
C MET A 127 -44.94 -15.05 4.68
N CYS A 128 -44.25 -14.94 3.54
CA CYS A 128 -44.63 -13.89 2.57
C CYS A 128 -44.29 -14.12 1.08
N ASN A 129 -44.94 -15.09 0.41
CA ASN A 129 -44.73 -15.36 -1.02
C ASN A 129 -45.17 -14.22 -1.99
N PHE A 130 -45.97 -13.24 -1.55
CA PHE A 130 -46.38 -12.11 -2.41
C PHE A 130 -45.48 -10.88 -2.25
N PHE A 131 -44.94 -10.65 -1.04
CA PHE A 131 -44.03 -9.53 -0.74
C PHE A 131 -42.59 -9.79 -1.24
N LEU A 132 -42.20 -11.06 -1.37
CA LEU A 132 -40.86 -11.47 -1.82
C LEU A 132 -40.53 -11.04 -3.25
N ARG A 133 -41.54 -10.90 -4.13
CA ARG A 133 -41.30 -10.52 -5.53
C ARG A 133 -40.86 -9.06 -5.70
N ASP A 134 -41.37 -8.16 -4.84
CA ASP A 134 -40.97 -6.75 -4.85
C ASP A 134 -39.69 -6.51 -4.05
N LEU A 135 -39.49 -7.28 -2.97
CA LEU A 135 -38.24 -7.27 -2.20
C LEU A 135 -37.05 -7.77 -3.02
N SER A 136 -37.24 -8.78 -3.88
CA SER A 136 -36.21 -9.27 -4.80
C SER A 136 -35.70 -8.17 -5.73
N LYS A 137 -36.58 -7.33 -6.29
CA LYS A 137 -36.19 -6.19 -7.14
C LYS A 137 -35.43 -5.12 -6.35
N SER A 138 -35.87 -4.82 -5.12
CA SER A 138 -35.18 -3.88 -4.23
C SER A 138 -33.78 -4.40 -3.84
N LEU A 139 -33.63 -5.70 -3.63
CA LEU A 139 -32.34 -6.32 -3.28
C LEU A 139 -31.37 -6.32 -4.46
N GLU A 140 -31.84 -6.66 -5.66
CA GLU A 140 -31.04 -6.60 -6.87
C GLU A 140 -30.54 -5.18 -7.13
N THR A 141 -31.41 -4.17 -6.93
CA THR A 141 -31.03 -2.75 -7.02
C THR A 141 -29.98 -2.36 -5.96
N ARG A 142 -30.14 -2.82 -4.71
CA ARG A 142 -29.17 -2.56 -3.63
C ARG A 142 -27.83 -3.24 -3.86
N PHE A 143 -27.85 -4.44 -4.44
CA PHE A 143 -26.65 -5.19 -4.79
C PHE A 143 -25.90 -4.50 -5.93
N GLU A 144 -26.59 -4.05 -6.99
CA GLU A 144 -25.96 -3.28 -8.07
C GLU A 144 -25.34 -1.97 -7.54
N ILE A 145 -26.02 -1.23 -6.65
CA ILE A 145 -25.44 -0.03 -6.01
C ILE A 145 -24.18 -0.38 -5.19
N LEU A 146 -24.20 -1.50 -4.47
CA LEU A 146 -23.05 -1.94 -3.66
C LEU A 146 -21.88 -2.33 -4.57
N LYS A 147 -22.17 -3.05 -5.64
CA LYS A 147 -21.21 -3.48 -6.67
C LYS A 147 -20.57 -2.28 -7.38
N ASP A 148 -21.36 -1.28 -7.77
CA ASP A 148 -20.84 -0.04 -8.37
C ASP A 148 -19.88 0.68 -7.42
N ARG A 149 -20.24 0.82 -6.14
CA ARG A 149 -19.33 1.40 -5.13
C ARG A 149 -18.04 0.60 -4.98
N PHE A 150 -18.09 -0.72 -5.07
CA PHE A 150 -16.90 -1.55 -5.02
C PHE A 150 -16.03 -1.40 -6.27
N ILE A 151 -16.63 -1.20 -7.44
CA ILE A 151 -15.90 -0.89 -8.67
C ILE A 151 -15.12 0.41 -8.51
N ASP A 152 -15.79 1.48 -8.06
CA ASP A 152 -15.15 2.78 -7.82
C ASP A 152 -14.01 2.68 -6.80
N TRP A 153 -14.25 1.95 -5.70
CA TRP A 153 -13.25 1.79 -4.64
C TRP A 153 -12.03 0.98 -5.12
N ARG A 154 -12.28 -0.07 -5.91
CA ARG A 154 -11.24 -0.87 -6.55
C ARG A 154 -10.41 -0.02 -7.50
N GLU A 155 -11.04 0.78 -8.35
CA GLU A 155 -10.35 1.70 -9.27
C GLU A 155 -9.50 2.72 -8.52
N SER A 156 -10.03 3.31 -7.44
CA SER A 156 -9.27 4.23 -6.58
C SER A 156 -8.04 3.56 -5.94
N LEU A 157 -8.16 2.30 -5.50
CA LEU A 157 -7.03 1.54 -4.95
C LEU A 157 -5.96 1.25 -6.01
N PHE A 158 -6.38 0.83 -7.20
CA PHE A 158 -5.47 0.62 -8.34
C PHE A 158 -4.74 1.91 -8.73
N ALA A 159 -5.46 3.03 -8.85
CA ALA A 159 -4.87 4.32 -9.17
C ALA A 159 -3.85 4.75 -8.10
N THR A 160 -4.17 4.55 -6.82
CA THR A 160 -3.25 4.85 -5.72
C THR A 160 -1.98 4.01 -5.82
N VAL A 161 -2.10 2.71 -6.06
CA VAL A 161 -0.94 1.82 -6.18
C VAL A 161 -0.12 2.08 -7.44
N GLU A 162 -0.75 2.44 -8.55
CA GLU A 162 -0.06 2.87 -9.76
C GLU A 162 0.77 4.14 -9.50
N ILE A 163 0.20 5.13 -8.82
CA ILE A 163 0.91 6.35 -8.42
C ILE A 163 2.13 6.01 -7.56
N TRP A 164 1.96 5.22 -6.49
CA TRP A 164 3.07 4.84 -5.63
C TRP A 164 4.13 4.01 -6.36
N THR A 165 3.71 3.13 -7.26
CA THR A 165 4.63 2.34 -8.08
C THR A 165 5.44 3.24 -9.00
N SER A 166 4.80 4.25 -9.61
CA SER A 166 5.47 5.23 -10.45
C SER A 166 6.53 6.02 -9.67
N TYR A 167 6.23 6.42 -8.43
CA TYR A 167 7.18 7.10 -7.55
C TYR A 167 8.37 6.20 -7.21
N VAL A 168 8.14 4.96 -6.77
CA VAL A 168 9.22 4.02 -6.45
C VAL A 168 10.07 3.74 -7.68
N ASN A 169 9.45 3.56 -8.85
CA ASN A 169 10.18 3.25 -10.08
C ASN A 169 11.02 4.43 -10.57
N ARG A 170 10.48 5.65 -10.47
CA ARG A 170 11.22 6.89 -10.74
C ARG A 170 12.42 7.00 -9.81
N TRP A 171 12.22 6.77 -8.51
CA TRP A 171 13.30 6.84 -7.52
C TRP A 171 14.41 5.81 -7.80
N THR A 172 14.05 4.59 -8.20
CA THR A 172 15.06 3.59 -8.60
C THR A 172 15.78 3.92 -9.89
N THR A 173 15.17 4.71 -10.78
CA THR A 173 15.79 5.17 -12.02
C THR A 173 16.78 6.31 -11.73
N ASP A 174 16.40 7.24 -10.85
CA ASP A 174 17.23 8.38 -10.45
C ASP A 174 18.44 7.94 -9.61
N TYR A 175 18.33 6.84 -8.85
CA TYR A 175 19.38 6.32 -7.97
C TYR A 175 19.69 4.83 -8.27
N PRO A 176 20.70 4.53 -9.12
CA PRO A 176 21.03 3.16 -9.50
C PRO A 176 21.40 2.23 -8.34
N ALA A 177 21.90 2.76 -7.23
CA ALA A 177 22.17 1.99 -6.02
C ALA A 177 20.90 1.34 -5.45
N LEU A 178 19.74 2.03 -5.54
CA LEU A 178 18.46 1.48 -5.11
C LEU A 178 18.01 0.32 -6.01
N LEU A 179 18.35 0.34 -7.30
CA LEU A 179 18.08 -0.76 -8.21
C LEU A 179 18.85 -2.03 -7.79
N VAL A 180 20.12 -1.90 -7.42
CA VAL A 180 20.93 -3.03 -6.92
C VAL A 180 20.32 -3.58 -5.63
N LEU A 181 19.96 -2.71 -4.67
CA LEU A 181 19.31 -3.13 -3.43
C LEU A 181 17.97 -3.84 -3.71
N ARG A 182 17.20 -3.35 -4.68
CA ARG A 182 15.94 -3.95 -5.11
C ARG A 182 16.15 -5.37 -5.63
N VAL A 183 17.11 -5.58 -6.53
CA VAL A 183 17.44 -6.90 -7.06
C VAL A 183 17.94 -7.84 -5.96
N LEU A 184 18.79 -7.36 -5.05
CA LEU A 184 19.26 -8.14 -3.91
C LEU A 184 18.11 -8.55 -2.98
N ALA A 185 17.16 -7.64 -2.70
CA ALA A 185 15.97 -7.95 -1.93
C ALA A 185 15.12 -9.03 -2.61
N GLY A 186 14.94 -8.94 -3.93
CA GLY A 186 14.24 -9.97 -4.71
C GLY A 186 14.92 -11.33 -4.64
N ALA A 187 16.24 -11.38 -4.84
CA ALA A 187 17.02 -12.62 -4.74
C ALA A 187 16.97 -13.24 -3.34
N MET A 188 17.14 -12.42 -2.30
CA MET A 188 17.06 -12.88 -0.89
C MET A 188 15.67 -13.39 -0.54
N SER A 189 14.61 -12.70 -0.93
CA SER A 189 13.25 -13.17 -0.66
C SER A 189 12.88 -14.43 -1.44
N SER A 190 13.39 -14.61 -2.67
CA SER A 190 13.22 -15.87 -3.41
C SER A 190 13.95 -17.02 -2.73
N TYR A 191 15.14 -16.77 -2.16
CA TYR A 191 15.83 -17.75 -1.33
C TYR A 191 15.01 -18.11 -0.08
N LEU A 192 14.45 -17.11 0.62
CA LEU A 192 13.53 -17.35 1.75
C LEU A 192 12.29 -18.14 1.35
N LEU A 193 11.73 -17.90 0.16
CA LEU A 193 10.58 -18.63 -0.35
C LEU A 193 10.90 -20.13 -0.51
N VAL A 194 12.07 -20.46 -1.05
CA VAL A 194 12.55 -21.85 -1.13
C VAL A 194 12.73 -22.44 0.27
N GLY A 195 13.27 -21.68 1.23
CA GLY A 195 13.39 -22.10 2.63
C GLY A 195 12.03 -22.37 3.29
N ILE A 196 11.04 -21.52 3.06
CA ILE A 196 9.65 -21.72 3.51
C ILE A 196 9.06 -22.98 2.89
N TRP A 197 9.28 -23.19 1.58
CA TRP A 197 8.77 -24.35 0.84
C TRP A 197 9.36 -25.68 1.31
N ILE A 198 10.66 -25.69 1.60
CA ILE A 198 11.38 -26.85 2.17
C ILE A 198 11.13 -26.96 3.69
N SER A 199 10.34 -26.04 4.25
CA SER A 199 9.83 -26.10 5.61
C SER A 199 10.93 -25.91 6.66
N TRP A 200 11.73 -24.84 6.50
CA TRP A 200 12.66 -24.34 7.53
C TRP A 200 11.99 -24.12 8.90
N SER A 201 10.68 -23.84 8.93
CA SER A 201 9.92 -23.71 10.17
C SER A 201 9.56 -25.05 10.83
N SER A 202 9.56 -26.17 10.09
CA SER A 202 9.22 -27.50 10.62
C SER A 202 10.44 -28.38 10.87
N THR A 203 11.60 -28.05 10.29
CA THR A 203 12.88 -28.61 10.73
C THR A 203 13.31 -27.85 11.98
N GLY A 204 12.66 -28.18 13.10
CA GLY A 204 13.20 -27.86 14.42
C GLY A 204 14.62 -28.43 14.49
N MET A 205 15.61 -27.56 14.31
CA MET A 205 16.92 -27.80 14.90
C MET A 205 16.72 -27.69 16.41
N LEU A 206 16.48 -28.85 17.02
CA LEU A 206 16.99 -29.18 18.35
C LEU A 206 18.49 -28.88 18.42
#